data_AF-A0A949RTE4-F1
#
_entry.id   AF-A0A949RTE4-F1
#
_cell.length_a   1.000
_cell.length_b   1.000
_cell.length_c   1.000
_cell.angle_alpha   90.00
_cell.angle_beta   90.00
_cell.angle_gamma   90.00
#
_symmetry.space_group_name_H-M   'P 1'
#
loop_
_entity.id
_entity.type
_entity.pdbx_description
1 polymer ?
#
loop_
_entity_poly.entity_id
_entity_poly.type
_entity_poly.pdbx_seq_one_letter_code
_entity_poly.pdbx_strand_id
1 'polypeptide(L)'
;MLAGQDALSDAQAEAIRAYVQAGGGLVATGNSSLMTEWRLRRGEFALASLFGTGQPTDTALRRESGRGRAVYLPRIVPAVTPPPALMNYNFSHDYWKLPLNHAELVEAVRWAARGELSAEVTAPEHVSMELTRQNDSGNLALHLVNFDFRRPAGQIEARVRIPEGYALREVISASPEDERPSVTSSVRGGYVHLRLPRLDVYNLTVLRLARR
;
A
#
# COMPACT_ATOMS: atom_id res chain seq x y z
N MET A 1 3.94 6.01 3.16
CA MET A 1 2.87 6.66 3.95
C MET A 1 3.46 7.08 5.29
N LEU A 2 3.06 8.24 5.82
CA LEU A 2 3.34 8.68 7.19
C LEU A 2 2.06 8.50 8.01
N ALA A 3 2.02 7.45 8.82
CA ALA A 3 0.86 7.07 9.62
C ALA A 3 0.89 7.78 10.98
N GLY A 4 0.60 9.10 11.00
CA GLY A 4 0.60 9.89 12.23
C GLY A 4 1.99 10.18 12.78
N GLN A 5 3.04 10.13 11.93
CA GLN A 5 4.42 10.46 12.30
C GLN A 5 4.58 11.95 12.65
N ASP A 6 4.23 12.32 13.88
CA ASP A 6 4.12 13.69 14.38
C ASP A 6 5.46 14.43 14.42
N ALA A 7 6.51 13.76 14.88
CA ALA A 7 7.86 14.28 15.00
C ALA A 7 8.74 13.92 13.79
N LEU A 8 9.32 14.94 13.15
CA LEU A 8 10.33 14.83 12.11
C LEU A 8 11.42 15.89 12.30
N SER A 9 12.68 15.51 12.07
CA SER A 9 13.76 16.49 11.94
C SER A 9 13.65 17.28 10.64
N ASP A 10 14.33 18.43 10.57
CA ASP A 10 14.36 19.23 9.34
C ASP A 10 14.97 18.46 8.16
N ALA A 11 16.00 17.66 8.41
CA ALA A 11 16.63 16.81 7.40
C ALA A 11 15.68 15.72 6.89
N GLN A 12 14.90 15.10 7.76
CA GLN A 12 13.88 14.11 7.36
C GLN A 12 12.76 14.77 6.54
N ALA A 13 12.27 15.92 6.99
CA ALA A 13 11.26 16.67 6.26
C ALA A 13 11.76 17.09 4.86
N GLU A 14 13.03 17.50 4.75
CA GLU A 14 13.64 17.83 3.46
C GLU A 14 13.77 16.61 2.54
N ALA A 15 14.22 15.47 3.07
CA ALA A 15 14.31 14.23 2.29
C ALA A 15 12.94 13.81 1.73
N ILE A 16 11.87 13.95 2.53
CA ILE A 16 10.50 13.67 2.10
C ILE A 16 10.04 14.66 1.02
N ARG A 17 10.32 15.97 1.19
CA ARG A 17 10.04 16.98 0.15
C ARG A 17 10.75 16.63 -1.14
N ALA A 18 12.05 16.38 -1.11
CA ALA A 18 12.85 16.01 -2.28
C ALA A 18 12.30 14.76 -2.98
N TYR A 19 11.94 13.72 -2.22
CA TYR A 19 11.31 12.50 -2.76
C TYR A 19 10.02 12.81 -3.54
N VAL A 20 9.11 13.61 -2.96
CA VAL A 20 7.86 13.99 -3.64
C VAL A 20 8.15 14.87 -4.86
N GLN A 21 9.02 15.86 -4.75
CA GLN A 21 9.39 16.73 -5.88
C GLN A 21 9.99 15.93 -7.05
N ALA A 22 10.71 14.83 -6.76
CA ALA A 22 11.28 13.91 -7.74
C ALA A 22 10.27 12.95 -8.39
N GLY A 23 8.99 13.02 -8.04
CA GLY A 23 7.93 12.15 -8.60
C GLY A 23 7.30 11.18 -7.61
N GLY A 24 7.80 11.15 -6.37
CA GLY A 24 7.28 10.29 -5.31
C GLY A 24 5.83 10.60 -4.91
N GLY A 25 5.14 9.58 -4.42
CA GLY A 25 3.80 9.70 -3.84
C GLY A 25 3.85 9.71 -2.31
N LEU A 26 3.22 10.69 -1.67
CA LEU A 26 3.09 10.78 -0.23
C LEU A 26 1.63 10.72 0.20
N VAL A 27 1.34 9.90 1.20
CA VAL A 27 0.12 10.01 2.02
C VAL A 27 0.58 10.27 3.44
N ALA A 28 0.11 11.36 4.04
CA ALA A 28 0.39 11.73 5.43
C ALA A 28 -0.94 11.85 6.18
N THR A 29 -0.94 11.48 7.47
CA THR A 29 -2.16 11.44 8.28
C THR A 29 -2.04 12.24 9.57
N GLY A 30 -3.16 12.81 10.03
CA GLY A 30 -3.26 13.44 11.34
C GLY A 30 -2.26 14.57 11.57
N ASN A 31 -1.39 14.40 12.56
CA ASN A 31 -0.43 15.41 12.98
C ASN A 31 0.94 15.27 12.31
N SER A 32 1.06 14.47 11.24
CA SER A 32 2.35 14.19 10.62
C SER A 32 3.12 15.47 10.30
N SER A 33 4.35 15.57 10.83
CA SER A 33 5.29 16.70 10.68
C SER A 33 5.02 17.97 11.50
N LEU A 34 4.14 17.95 12.51
CA LEU A 34 3.89 19.12 13.38
C LEU A 34 4.92 19.32 14.50
N MET A 35 5.81 18.36 14.72
CA MET A 35 6.81 18.45 15.76
C MET A 35 8.22 18.27 15.20
N THR A 36 9.20 18.83 15.89
CA THR A 36 10.62 18.52 15.66
C THR A 36 10.95 17.13 16.20
N GLU A 37 12.17 16.65 15.96
CA GLU A 37 12.68 15.39 16.52
C GLU A 37 12.72 15.37 18.06
N TRP A 38 12.75 16.54 18.69
CA TRP A 38 12.68 16.72 20.15
C TRP A 38 11.24 16.88 20.66
N ARG A 39 10.24 16.58 19.82
CA ARG A 39 8.80 16.76 20.10
C ARG A 39 8.42 18.21 20.44
N LEU A 40 9.18 19.20 19.98
CA LEU A 40 8.79 20.60 20.09
C LEU A 40 7.78 20.93 19.00
N ARG A 41 6.68 21.59 19.36
CA ARG A 41 5.63 21.98 18.41
C ARG A 41 6.15 23.03 17.44
N ARG A 42 5.93 22.80 16.14
CA ARG A 42 6.20 23.76 15.07
C ARG A 42 5.02 24.70 14.89
N GLY A 43 5.30 25.92 14.40
CA GLY A 43 4.28 26.89 14.03
C GLY A 43 3.46 26.49 12.81
N GLU A 44 3.99 25.60 11.97
CA GLU A 44 3.32 24.99 10.83
C GLU A 44 3.85 23.56 10.61
N PHE A 45 3.15 22.74 9.82
CA PHE A 45 3.68 21.47 9.34
C PHE A 45 5.06 21.67 8.68
N ALA A 46 6.05 20.84 9.02
CA ALA A 46 7.31 20.84 8.28
C ALA A 46 7.07 20.49 6.80
N LEU A 47 5.99 19.76 6.49
CA LEU A 47 5.59 19.40 5.12
C LEU A 47 4.47 20.30 4.54
N ALA A 48 4.24 21.49 5.11
CA ALA A 48 3.17 22.41 4.70
C ALA A 48 3.14 22.67 3.18
N SER A 49 4.33 22.84 2.58
CA SER A 49 4.47 23.07 1.14
C SER A 49 4.00 21.89 0.27
N LEU A 50 3.95 20.67 0.80
CA LEU A 50 3.38 19.50 0.13
C LEU A 50 1.86 19.44 0.32
N PHE A 51 1.37 19.80 1.50
CA PHE A 51 -0.06 19.72 1.84
C PHE A 51 -0.88 20.90 1.30
N GLY A 52 -0.25 22.06 1.07
CA GLY A 52 -0.94 23.29 0.70
C GLY A 52 -1.62 24.00 1.88
N THR A 53 -1.31 23.58 3.11
CA THR A 53 -1.79 24.17 4.37
C THR A 53 -0.68 24.11 5.41
N GLY A 54 -0.59 25.14 6.26
CA GLY A 54 0.32 25.16 7.41
C GLY A 54 -0.20 24.38 8.62
N GLN A 55 -1.52 24.14 8.71
CA GLN A 55 -2.19 23.56 9.88
C GLN A 55 -3.15 22.43 9.50
N PRO A 56 -3.48 21.51 10.43
CA PRO A 56 -4.51 20.50 10.22
C PRO A 56 -5.83 21.11 9.73
N THR A 57 -6.47 20.39 8.81
CA THR A 57 -7.81 20.72 8.26
C THR A 57 -8.80 19.66 8.67
N ASP A 58 -10.10 19.93 8.49
CA ASP A 58 -11.14 18.92 8.78
C ASP A 58 -11.35 17.94 7.62
N THR A 59 -10.94 18.31 6.41
CA THR A 59 -11.10 17.50 5.19
C THR A 59 -9.76 17.07 4.61
N ALA A 60 -9.77 15.95 3.89
CA ALA A 60 -8.64 15.48 3.11
C ALA A 60 -8.23 16.50 2.03
N LEU A 61 -6.92 16.65 1.82
CA LEU A 61 -6.36 17.49 0.76
C LEU A 61 -5.51 16.64 -0.17
N ARG A 62 -5.59 16.91 -1.46
CA ARG A 62 -4.78 16.27 -2.51
C ARG A 62 -4.08 17.36 -3.29
N ARG A 63 -2.77 17.21 -3.50
CA ARG A 63 -1.97 18.23 -4.18
C ARG A 63 -0.89 17.60 -5.05
N GLU A 64 -0.75 18.11 -6.27
CA GLU A 64 0.44 17.85 -7.07
C GLU A 64 1.56 18.80 -6.62
N SER A 65 2.77 18.27 -6.44
CA SER A 65 3.91 19.03 -5.94
C SER A 65 5.17 18.63 -6.71
N GLY A 66 5.64 19.52 -7.58
CA GLY A 66 6.67 19.18 -8.57
C GLY A 66 6.16 18.08 -9.50
N ARG A 67 6.91 16.98 -9.61
CA ARG A 67 6.49 15.81 -10.41
C ARG A 67 5.67 14.80 -9.60
N GLY A 68 5.60 14.94 -8.28
CA GLY A 68 4.93 14.00 -7.39
C GLY A 68 3.55 14.44 -6.93
N ARG A 69 3.02 13.67 -5.98
CA ARG A 69 1.67 13.84 -5.42
C ARG A 69 1.70 13.67 -3.91
N ALA A 70 0.98 14.52 -3.19
CA ALA A 70 0.81 14.43 -1.76
C ALA A 70 -0.68 14.42 -1.41
N VAL A 71 -1.06 13.53 -0.50
CA VAL A 71 -2.37 13.52 0.15
C VAL A 71 -2.17 13.73 1.64
N TYR A 72 -2.92 14.68 2.18
CA TYR A 72 -3.08 14.86 3.61
C TYR A 72 -4.46 14.35 4.02
N LEU A 73 -4.50 13.36 4.91
CA LEU A 73 -5.72 12.82 5.51
C LEU A 73 -5.77 13.23 6.98
N PRO A 74 -6.73 14.06 7.41
CA PRO A 74 -6.70 14.62 8.76
C PRO A 74 -6.97 13.59 9.86
N ARG A 75 -7.59 12.46 9.54
CA ARG A 75 -7.92 11.43 10.54
C ARG A 75 -8.00 10.03 9.93
N ILE A 76 -7.54 9.05 10.70
CA ILE A 76 -7.96 7.64 10.56
C ILE A 76 -9.02 7.39 11.62
N VAL A 77 -10.21 6.97 11.19
CA VAL A 77 -11.36 6.75 12.08
C VAL A 77 -11.37 5.28 12.50
N PRO A 78 -10.99 4.94 13.74
CA PRO A 78 -10.93 3.55 14.17
C PRO A 78 -12.33 2.96 14.24
N ALA A 79 -12.49 1.70 13.83
CA ALA A 79 -13.77 0.98 13.96
C ALA A 79 -14.05 0.53 15.40
N VAL A 80 -13.01 0.40 16.21
CA VAL A 80 -13.07 0.07 17.63
C VAL A 80 -12.36 1.18 18.40
N THR A 81 -12.99 1.71 19.43
CA THR A 81 -12.38 2.74 20.28
C THR A 81 -11.05 2.23 20.83
N PRO A 82 -9.92 2.93 20.59
CA PRO A 82 -8.63 2.51 21.10
C PRO A 82 -8.62 2.60 22.63
N PRO A 83 -7.81 1.77 23.31
CA PRO A 83 -7.67 1.88 24.76
C PRO A 83 -7.09 3.26 25.11
N PRO A 84 -7.34 3.77 26.33
CA PRO A 84 -6.69 4.99 26.80
C PRO A 84 -5.17 4.86 26.72
N ALA A 85 -4.46 5.99 26.68
CA ALA A 85 -3.01 5.97 26.60
C ALA A 85 -2.41 5.32 27.85
N LEU A 86 -1.64 4.25 27.64
CA LEU A 86 -0.95 3.51 28.70
C LEU A 86 0.56 3.54 28.45
N MET A 87 1.34 3.53 29.54
CA MET A 87 2.80 3.50 29.47
C MET A 87 3.31 2.21 28.80
N ASN A 88 2.57 1.11 28.96
CA ASN A 88 2.79 -0.17 28.28
C ASN A 88 1.53 -0.54 27.49
N TYR A 89 1.62 -0.53 26.16
CA TYR A 89 0.53 -0.99 25.31
C TYR A 89 0.61 -2.50 25.10
N ASN A 90 -0.53 -3.18 25.30
CA ASN A 90 -0.78 -4.49 24.72
C ASN A 90 -1.95 -4.35 23.74
N PHE A 91 -1.65 -4.26 22.44
CA PHE A 91 -2.68 -4.22 21.39
C PHE A 91 -3.06 -5.64 21.00
N SER A 92 -4.17 -6.14 21.55
CA SER A 92 -4.76 -7.39 21.11
C SER A 92 -5.27 -7.29 19.67
N HIS A 93 -5.53 -8.46 19.07
CA HIS A 93 -6.17 -8.58 17.76
C HIS A 93 -7.57 -7.95 17.66
N ASP A 94 -8.20 -7.61 18.80
CA ASP A 94 -9.49 -6.90 18.84
C ASP A 94 -9.42 -5.52 18.17
N TYR A 95 -8.24 -4.90 18.17
CA TYR A 95 -8.00 -3.58 17.58
C TYR A 95 -7.53 -3.65 16.11
N TRP A 96 -7.25 -4.84 15.58
CA TRP A 96 -6.78 -5.03 14.19
C TRP A 96 -7.97 -5.06 13.23
N LYS A 97 -8.79 -4.01 13.27
CA LYS A 97 -9.96 -3.85 12.41
C LYS A 97 -9.67 -2.79 11.36
N LEU A 98 -10.26 -2.96 10.18
CA LEU A 98 -10.24 -1.90 9.17
C LEU A 98 -10.85 -0.62 9.77
N PRO A 99 -10.22 0.55 9.56
CA PRO A 99 -10.82 1.80 9.97
C PRO A 99 -12.11 2.05 9.20
N LEU A 100 -13.04 2.81 9.78
CA LEU A 100 -14.33 3.13 9.16
C LEU A 100 -14.16 3.88 7.83
N ASN A 101 -13.09 4.67 7.71
CA ASN A 101 -12.73 5.38 6.48
C ASN A 101 -11.61 4.70 5.67
N HIS A 102 -11.44 3.38 5.75
CA HIS A 102 -10.40 2.67 4.98
C HIS A 102 -10.50 2.90 3.46
N ALA A 103 -11.71 3.05 2.91
CA ALA A 103 -11.90 3.34 1.49
C ALA A 103 -11.24 4.67 1.07
N GLU A 104 -11.32 5.70 1.92
CA GLU A 104 -10.65 6.98 1.68
C GLU A 104 -9.12 6.82 1.69
N LEU A 105 -8.59 5.99 2.59
CA LEU A 105 -7.16 5.68 2.66
C LEU A 105 -6.66 4.95 1.40
N VAL A 106 -7.41 3.95 0.93
CA VAL A 106 -7.09 3.22 -0.31
C VAL A 106 -7.08 4.18 -1.50
N GLU A 107 -8.08 5.04 -1.62
CA GLU A 107 -8.15 6.03 -2.69
C GLU A 107 -7.06 7.09 -2.60
N ALA A 108 -6.64 7.49 -1.39
CA ALA A 108 -5.49 8.37 -1.19
C ALA A 108 -4.19 7.74 -1.69
N VAL A 109 -3.94 6.47 -1.35
CA VAL A 109 -2.76 5.73 -1.81
C VAL A 109 -2.79 5.58 -3.33
N ARG A 110 -3.91 5.16 -3.92
CA ARG A 110 -4.08 5.05 -5.37
C ARG A 110 -3.83 6.37 -6.07
N TRP A 111 -4.40 7.47 -5.56
CA TRP A 111 -4.23 8.79 -6.17
C TRP A 111 -2.77 9.27 -6.09
N ALA A 112 -2.13 9.13 -4.92
CA ALA A 112 -0.72 9.47 -4.71
C ALA A 112 0.21 8.64 -5.60
N ALA A 113 -0.12 7.36 -5.80
CA ALA A 113 0.58 6.45 -6.70
C ALA A 113 0.17 6.60 -8.18
N ARG A 114 -0.68 7.56 -8.57
CA ARG A 114 -1.20 7.70 -9.94
C ARG A 114 -1.89 6.45 -10.51
N GLY A 115 -2.41 5.57 -9.64
CA GLY A 115 -2.94 4.26 -10.03
C GLY A 115 -1.86 3.30 -10.54
N GLU A 116 -0.59 3.61 -10.29
CA GLU A 116 0.60 2.90 -10.80
C GLU A 116 1.21 1.95 -9.76
N LEU A 117 0.38 1.17 -9.09
CA LEU A 117 0.83 0.20 -8.10
C LEU A 117 1.54 -0.99 -8.77
N SER A 118 2.51 -1.57 -8.06
CA SER A 118 3.23 -2.77 -8.52
C SER A 118 2.32 -3.99 -8.66
N ALA A 119 1.31 -4.09 -7.78
CA ALA A 119 0.26 -5.08 -7.88
C ALA A 119 -1.04 -4.58 -7.25
N GLU A 120 -2.16 -5.06 -7.77
CA GLU A 120 -3.47 -4.96 -7.15
C GLU A 120 -4.21 -6.28 -7.28
N VAL A 121 -4.99 -6.63 -6.25
CA VAL A 121 -5.78 -7.85 -6.17
C VAL A 121 -7.20 -7.49 -5.77
N THR A 122 -8.16 -7.96 -6.54
CA THR A 122 -9.58 -7.95 -6.20
C THR A 122 -9.91 -9.30 -5.56
N ALA A 123 -10.15 -9.29 -4.25
CA ALA A 123 -10.48 -10.46 -3.45
C ALA A 123 -11.30 -10.03 -2.22
N PRO A 124 -11.94 -10.98 -1.50
CA PRO A 124 -12.55 -10.69 -0.20
C PRO A 124 -11.54 -10.12 0.81
N GLU A 125 -12.02 -9.33 1.77
CA GLU A 125 -11.17 -8.62 2.76
C GLU A 125 -10.32 -9.54 3.66
N HIS A 126 -10.67 -10.82 3.78
CA HIS A 126 -9.89 -11.82 4.52
C HIS A 126 -8.73 -12.42 3.72
N VAL A 127 -8.54 -12.00 2.45
CA VAL A 127 -7.41 -12.39 1.62
C VAL A 127 -6.35 -11.29 1.64
N SER A 128 -5.14 -11.66 2.04
CA SER A 128 -3.97 -10.77 1.97
C SER A 128 -3.10 -11.12 0.77
N MET A 129 -2.40 -10.11 0.23
CA MET A 129 -1.47 -10.26 -0.87
C MET A 129 -0.08 -9.72 -0.54
N GLU A 130 0.94 -10.38 -1.06
CA GLU A 130 2.32 -9.89 -1.06
C GLU A 130 2.95 -10.12 -2.44
N LEU A 131 3.68 -9.12 -2.95
CA LEU A 131 4.46 -9.24 -4.17
C LEU A 131 5.94 -9.12 -3.83
N THR A 132 6.70 -10.17 -4.15
CA THR A 132 8.16 -10.18 -3.98
C THR A 132 8.86 -10.24 -5.33
N ARG A 133 10.09 -9.73 -5.38
CA ARG A 133 10.98 -9.85 -6.55
C ARG A 133 12.16 -10.73 -6.16
N GLN A 134 12.38 -11.80 -6.91
CA GLN A 134 13.55 -12.66 -6.75
C GLN A 134 14.79 -11.92 -7.24
N ASN A 135 15.82 -11.80 -6.39
CA ASN A 135 17.02 -11.04 -6.71
C ASN A 135 17.78 -11.61 -7.92
N ASP A 136 17.93 -12.93 -7.97
CA ASP A 136 18.80 -13.60 -8.95
C ASP A 136 18.15 -13.66 -10.34
N SER A 137 16.86 -14.03 -10.40
CA SER A 137 16.12 -14.22 -11.64
C SER A 137 15.39 -12.96 -12.10
N GLY A 138 15.12 -12.02 -11.20
CA GLY A 138 14.24 -10.88 -11.44
C GLY A 138 12.75 -11.24 -11.57
N ASN A 139 12.39 -12.52 -11.40
CA ASN A 139 11.00 -12.98 -11.43
C ASN A 139 10.20 -12.33 -10.29
N LEU A 140 8.89 -12.23 -10.50
CA LEU A 140 7.97 -11.77 -9.46
C LEU A 140 7.21 -12.97 -8.89
N ALA A 141 6.98 -12.96 -7.59
CA ALA A 141 6.16 -13.94 -6.90
C ALA A 141 5.02 -13.21 -6.17
N LEU A 142 3.78 -13.50 -6.58
CA LEU A 142 2.56 -13.05 -5.93
C LEU A 142 2.10 -14.14 -4.96
N HIS A 143 2.09 -13.81 -3.68
CA HIS A 143 1.60 -14.65 -2.60
C HIS A 143 0.20 -14.18 -2.21
N LEU A 144 -0.74 -15.13 -2.10
CA LEU A 144 -2.07 -14.88 -1.55
C LEU A 144 -2.31 -15.81 -0.37
N VAL A 145 -2.81 -15.25 0.74
CA VAL A 145 -3.17 -16.00 1.94
C VAL A 145 -4.62 -15.72 2.27
N ASN A 146 -5.43 -16.76 2.45
CA ASN A 146 -6.78 -16.66 3.00
C ASN A 146 -6.74 -16.89 4.52
N PHE A 147 -7.05 -15.84 5.29
CA PHE A 147 -7.09 -15.90 6.74
C PHE A 147 -8.42 -16.44 7.32
N ASP A 148 -9.46 -16.63 6.48
CA ASP A 148 -10.70 -17.33 6.86
C ASP A 148 -10.81 -18.66 6.11
N PHE A 149 -10.12 -19.68 6.61
CA PHE A 149 -10.12 -21.04 6.05
C PHE A 149 -11.51 -21.70 5.96
N ARG A 150 -12.52 -21.14 6.64
CA ARG A 150 -13.92 -21.61 6.55
C ARG A 150 -14.66 -21.04 5.36
N ARG A 151 -14.13 -19.98 4.74
CA ARG A 151 -14.72 -19.27 3.61
C ARG A 151 -13.70 -19.15 2.48
N PRO A 152 -13.59 -20.18 1.62
CA PRO A 152 -12.72 -20.12 0.45
C PRO A 152 -13.08 -18.97 -0.48
N ALA A 153 -12.05 -18.32 -1.02
CA ALA A 153 -12.21 -17.18 -1.92
C ALA A 153 -12.18 -17.65 -3.38
N GLY A 154 -13.08 -17.11 -4.20
CA GLY A 154 -13.11 -17.34 -5.66
C GLY A 154 -13.13 -16.02 -6.41
N GLN A 155 -13.08 -16.09 -7.75
CA GLN A 155 -13.13 -14.91 -8.63
C GLN A 155 -12.02 -13.89 -8.34
N ILE A 156 -10.84 -14.38 -7.95
CA ILE A 156 -9.72 -13.51 -7.61
C ILE A 156 -9.09 -13.00 -8.91
N GLU A 157 -9.06 -11.68 -9.07
CA GLU A 157 -8.38 -11.03 -10.18
C GLU A 157 -7.17 -10.26 -9.65
N ALA A 158 -6.03 -10.39 -10.32
CA ALA A 158 -4.83 -9.64 -9.98
C ALA A 158 -4.28 -8.92 -11.21
N ARG A 159 -3.69 -7.74 -11.01
CA ARG A 159 -2.84 -7.08 -12.01
C ARG A 159 -1.47 -6.85 -11.41
N VAL A 160 -0.42 -7.24 -12.11
CA VAL A 160 0.97 -7.10 -11.67
C VAL A 160 1.76 -6.35 -12.73
N ARG A 161 2.41 -5.26 -12.33
CA ARG A 161 3.22 -4.42 -13.22
C ARG A 161 4.46 -5.19 -13.66
N ILE A 162 4.73 -5.19 -14.96
CA ILE A 162 5.97 -5.73 -15.51
C ILE A 162 7.07 -4.66 -15.30
N PRO A 163 8.19 -4.99 -14.65
CA PRO A 163 9.32 -4.07 -14.52
C PRO A 163 9.83 -3.61 -15.88
N GLU A 164 10.30 -2.36 -15.96
CA GLU A 164 10.85 -1.80 -17.19
C GLU A 164 12.00 -2.65 -17.73
N GLY A 165 12.04 -2.85 -19.06
CA GLY A 165 13.05 -3.69 -19.71
C GLY A 165 12.81 -5.20 -19.62
N TYR A 166 11.70 -5.65 -19.03
CA TYR A 166 11.33 -7.06 -18.97
C TYR A 166 10.08 -7.39 -19.81
N ALA A 167 9.91 -8.67 -20.11
CA ALA A 167 8.72 -9.26 -20.70
C ALA A 167 8.33 -10.53 -19.96
N LEU A 168 7.03 -10.82 -19.90
CA LEU A 168 6.52 -12.06 -19.34
C LEU A 168 6.88 -13.23 -20.26
N ARG A 169 7.43 -14.30 -19.68
CA ARG A 169 7.69 -15.57 -20.37
C ARG A 169 6.66 -16.63 -20.02
N GLU A 170 6.37 -16.75 -18.73
CA GLU A 170 5.55 -17.84 -18.21
C GLU A 170 4.89 -17.40 -16.90
N VAL A 171 3.69 -17.94 -16.65
CA VAL A 171 3.00 -17.86 -15.37
C VAL A 171 2.93 -19.26 -14.79
N ILE A 172 3.44 -19.43 -13.58
CA ILE A 172 3.37 -20.69 -12.84
C ILE A 172 2.59 -20.42 -11.57
N SER A 173 1.66 -21.29 -11.23
CA SER A 173 0.92 -21.22 -9.98
C SER A 173 1.06 -22.52 -9.22
N ALA A 174 1.02 -22.44 -7.90
CA ALA A 174 1.01 -23.58 -6.99
C ALA A 174 0.19 -23.23 -5.75
N SER A 175 -0.44 -24.25 -5.17
CA SER A 175 -1.19 -24.17 -3.92
C SER A 175 -0.99 -25.46 -3.11
N PRO A 176 -1.26 -25.47 -1.80
CA PRO A 176 -1.22 -26.70 -1.01
C PRO A 176 -2.18 -27.79 -1.51
N GLU A 177 -3.30 -27.40 -2.12
CA GLU A 177 -4.36 -28.29 -2.56
C GLU A 177 -4.17 -28.80 -3.99
N ASP A 178 -3.47 -28.02 -4.82
CA ASP A 178 -3.17 -28.32 -6.23
C ASP A 178 -1.77 -27.80 -6.56
N GLU A 179 -0.90 -28.69 -7.04
CA GLU A 179 0.47 -28.35 -7.42
C GLU A 179 0.55 -27.40 -8.63
N ARG A 180 -0.47 -27.43 -9.51
CA ARG A 180 -0.49 -26.64 -10.76
C ARG A 180 -1.91 -26.15 -11.11
N PRO A 181 -2.52 -25.29 -10.28
CA PRO A 181 -3.86 -24.83 -10.56
C PRO A 181 -3.87 -23.93 -11.78
N SER A 182 -4.95 -24.01 -12.55
CA SER A 182 -5.10 -23.25 -13.79
C SER A 182 -5.20 -21.74 -13.51
N VAL A 183 -4.29 -20.96 -14.06
CA VAL A 183 -4.34 -19.49 -14.04
C VAL A 183 -4.48 -18.98 -15.45
N THR A 184 -5.45 -18.09 -15.68
CA THR A 184 -5.54 -17.37 -16.95
C THR A 184 -4.72 -16.09 -16.85
N SER A 185 -3.88 -15.82 -17.86
CA SER A 185 -3.07 -14.61 -17.90
C SER A 185 -3.19 -13.88 -19.23
N SER A 186 -3.18 -12.55 -19.20
CA SER A 186 -3.01 -11.70 -20.40
C SER A 186 -2.11 -10.51 -20.10
N VAL A 187 -1.43 -9.97 -21.11
CA VAL A 187 -0.57 -8.79 -20.96
C VAL A 187 -1.22 -7.60 -21.65
N ARG A 188 -1.43 -6.51 -20.91
CA ARG A 188 -1.98 -5.26 -21.47
C ARG A 188 -1.44 -4.05 -20.69
N GLY A 189 -1.05 -3.00 -21.41
CA GLY A 189 -0.67 -1.72 -20.79
C GLY A 189 0.49 -1.79 -19.80
N GLY A 190 1.44 -2.74 -19.98
CA GLY A 190 2.56 -2.92 -19.06
C GLY A 190 2.26 -3.78 -17.82
N TYR A 191 1.06 -4.39 -17.74
CA TYR A 191 0.66 -5.27 -16.65
C TYR A 191 0.38 -6.69 -17.15
N VAL A 192 0.64 -7.66 -16.28
CA VAL A 192 0.08 -9.01 -16.37
C VAL A 192 -1.24 -9.01 -15.61
N HIS A 193 -2.33 -9.30 -16.29
CA HIS A 193 -3.65 -9.52 -15.70
C HIS A 193 -3.84 -11.02 -15.49
N LEU A 194 -4.17 -11.42 -14.27
CA LEU A 194 -4.34 -12.79 -13.82
C LEU A 194 -5.77 -13.01 -13.35
N ARG A 195 -6.35 -14.14 -13.74
CA ARG A 195 -7.52 -14.72 -13.07
C ARG A 195 -7.07 -15.98 -12.36
N LEU A 196 -7.13 -15.93 -11.05
CA LEU A 196 -6.61 -16.95 -10.16
C LEU A 196 -7.72 -17.97 -9.82
N PRO A 197 -7.34 -19.23 -9.55
CA PRO A 197 -8.27 -20.27 -9.13
C PRO A 197 -8.92 -19.91 -7.78
N ARG A 198 -9.81 -20.79 -7.34
CA ARG A 198 -10.27 -20.79 -5.95
C ARG A 198 -9.06 -20.87 -5.00
N LEU A 199 -9.10 -20.06 -3.95
CA LEU A 199 -8.11 -19.99 -2.89
C LEU A 199 -8.73 -20.52 -1.59
N ASP A 200 -8.33 -21.72 -1.18
CA ASP A 200 -8.75 -22.29 0.11
C ASP A 200 -7.89 -21.70 1.24
N VAL A 201 -6.56 -21.91 1.21
CA VAL A 201 -5.63 -21.37 2.23
C VAL A 201 -4.56 -20.47 1.63
N TYR A 202 -3.86 -20.93 0.59
CA TYR A 202 -2.69 -20.24 0.06
C TYR A 202 -2.48 -20.46 -1.43
N ASN A 203 -2.01 -19.44 -2.14
CA ASN A 203 -1.57 -19.56 -3.54
C ASN A 203 -0.27 -18.78 -3.75
N LEU A 204 0.65 -19.40 -4.48
CA LEU A 204 1.87 -18.77 -4.98
C LEU A 204 1.80 -18.73 -6.49
N THR A 205 1.80 -17.53 -7.07
CA THR A 205 1.87 -17.35 -8.52
C THR A 205 3.18 -16.64 -8.90
N VAL A 206 4.04 -17.35 -9.61
CA VAL A 206 5.34 -16.85 -10.09
C VAL A 206 5.21 -16.39 -11.54
N LEU A 207 5.56 -15.13 -11.77
CA LEU A 207 5.71 -14.53 -13.09
C LEU A 207 7.19 -14.64 -13.50
N ARG A 208 7.48 -15.58 -14.40
CA ARG A 208 8.82 -15.69 -14.97
C ARG A 208 9.03 -14.60 -16.01
N LEU A 209 10.07 -13.81 -15.79
CA LEU A 209 10.40 -12.67 -16.64
C LEU A 209 11.69 -12.95 -17.42
N ALA A 210 11.78 -12.36 -18.60
CA ALA A 210 13.05 -12.25 -19.32
C ALA A 210 13.32 -10.79 -19.65
N ARG A 211 14.60 -10.43 -19.70
CA ARG A 211 15.02 -9.15 -20.26
C ARG A 211 14.62 -9.09 -21.73
N ARG A 212 14.17 -7.91 -22.16
CA ARG A 212 13.97 -7.58 -23.56
C ARG A 212 15.30 -7.39 -24.27
#